data_AF-A0A2G6X4P9-F1
#
_entry.id   AF-A0A2G6X4P9-F1
#
_cell.length_a   1.000
_cell.length_b   1.000
_cell.length_c   1.000
_cell.angle_alpha   90.00
_cell.angle_beta   90.00
_cell.angle_gamma   90.00
#
_symmetry.space_group_name_H-M   'P 1'
#
loop_
_entity.id
_entity.type
_entity.pdbx_description
1 polymer ?
#
loop_
_entity_poly.entity_id
_entity_poly.type
_entity_poly.pdbx_seq_one_letter_code
_entity_poly.pdbx_strand_id
1 'polypeptide(L)'
;MNVPATLKTLLAAAALAALPLVAGAAGDAAAPDQTLRITHHVMSIGKDGVQRESRYADRMVRRAGTVWIERELPPALRADHDHEASEGKVHIGHAHADNTAAPLWLRRDAAGTVQVNMVLRQQRKVIEVDAANYGNVGYSGSWANAYWLIDPASLPRMKALGTARGGVQRYELPQGERTLRVDWDVAGRYARKIEQRDAHGTSLNVMTASAVAAPKVLPWQQVESYARGDYSDLLD
;
A
#
# COMPACT_ATOMS: atom_id res chain seq x y z
N MET A 1 5.13 15.68 39.16
CA MET A 1 4.21 14.66 38.62
C MET A 1 4.15 14.87 37.12
N ASN A 2 4.98 14.14 36.38
CA ASN A 2 5.09 14.25 34.93
C ASN A 2 4.40 13.02 34.31
N VAL A 3 3.38 13.27 33.49
CA VAL A 3 2.76 12.25 32.65
C VAL A 3 3.72 12.03 31.47
N PRO A 4 4.26 10.82 31.25
CA PRO A 4 5.13 10.57 30.10
C PRO A 4 4.29 10.46 28.83
N ALA A 5 4.87 11.01 27.76
CA ALA A 5 4.30 11.11 26.43
C ALA A 5 3.81 9.76 25.89
N THR A 6 2.53 9.80 25.55
CA THR A 6 1.74 9.01 24.62
C THR A 6 2.48 8.10 23.63
N LEU A 7 2.13 6.81 23.73
CA LEU A 7 1.92 5.83 22.66
C LEU A 7 2.82 5.96 21.41
N LYS A 8 3.89 5.17 21.40
CA LYS A 8 4.47 4.64 20.16
C LYS A 8 3.42 3.76 19.49
N THR A 9 2.67 4.32 18.54
CA THR A 9 1.85 3.54 17.61
C THR A 9 2.81 2.71 16.76
N LEU A 10 3.05 1.48 17.19
CA LEU A 10 3.59 0.42 16.34
C LEU A 10 2.56 0.20 15.22
N LEU A 11 2.65 0.99 14.15
CA LEU A 11 2.37 0.46 12.83
C LEU A 11 3.47 -0.57 12.58
N ALA A 12 3.29 -1.75 13.15
CA ALA A 12 3.87 -2.94 12.56
C ALA A 12 3.14 -3.10 11.23
N ALA A 13 3.64 -2.39 10.20
CA ALA A 13 3.70 -2.99 8.89
C ALA A 13 4.37 -4.34 9.16
N ALA A 14 3.57 -5.40 9.25
CA ALA A 14 4.11 -6.74 9.29
C ALA A 14 4.92 -6.82 8.01
N ALA A 15 6.24 -6.69 8.16
CA ALA A 15 7.19 -6.96 7.13
C ALA A 15 6.85 -8.38 6.69
N LEU A 16 6.16 -8.48 5.55
CA LEU A 16 6.14 -9.71 4.80
C LEU A 16 7.63 -9.99 4.61
N ALA A 17 8.16 -10.99 5.31
CA ALA A 17 9.56 -11.35 5.20
C ALA A 17 9.88 -11.39 3.70
N ALA A 18 10.73 -10.47 3.27
CA ALA A 18 11.15 -10.36 1.88
C ALA A 18 12.03 -11.58 1.64
N LEU A 19 11.40 -12.69 1.24
CA LEU A 19 12.12 -13.83 0.69
C LEU A 19 12.77 -13.32 -0.60
N PRO A 20 14.08 -13.52 -0.81
CA PRO A 20 14.70 -13.19 -2.08
C PRO A 20 14.10 -14.14 -3.12
N LEU A 21 13.23 -13.59 -3.98
CA LEU A 21 12.61 -14.35 -5.06
C LEU A 21 13.41 -14.12 -6.32
N VAL A 22 14.05 -15.17 -6.80
CA VAL A 22 14.48 -15.27 -8.19
C VAL A 22 13.22 -15.16 -9.04
N ALA A 23 13.10 -14.08 -9.80
CA ALA A 23 11.99 -13.83 -10.71
C ALA A 23 11.98 -14.91 -11.80
N GLY A 24 11.20 -15.97 -11.59
CA GLY A 24 10.84 -16.91 -12.65
C GLY A 24 9.83 -16.27 -13.59
N ALA A 25 10.08 -16.36 -14.89
CA ALA A 25 9.41 -15.68 -16.01
C ALA A 25 7.90 -15.97 -16.22
N ALA A 26 7.17 -16.46 -15.21
CA ALA A 26 5.73 -16.61 -15.24
C ALA A 26 5.06 -15.42 -14.51
N GLY A 27 4.99 -14.27 -15.17
CA GLY A 27 4.31 -13.10 -14.62
C GLY A 27 4.18 -11.86 -15.50
N ASP A 28 4.86 -11.76 -16.64
CA ASP A 28 4.97 -10.51 -17.42
C ASP A 28 3.83 -10.21 -18.39
N ALA A 29 2.78 -11.04 -18.47
CA ALA A 29 1.59 -10.60 -19.19
C ALA A 29 1.06 -9.33 -18.51
N ALA A 30 0.86 -8.25 -19.27
CA ALA A 30 0.30 -7.02 -18.73
C ALA A 30 -1.06 -7.33 -18.08
N ALA A 31 -1.22 -6.98 -16.80
CA ALA A 31 -2.54 -7.02 -16.18
C ALA A 31 -3.41 -5.92 -16.81
N PRO A 32 -4.73 -6.12 -16.91
CA PRO A 32 -5.61 -5.08 -17.39
C PRO A 32 -5.48 -3.83 -16.51
N ASP A 33 -5.72 -2.69 -17.14
CA ASP A 33 -5.86 -1.42 -16.45
C ASP A 33 -6.93 -1.54 -15.37
N GLN A 34 -6.63 -1.03 -14.17
CA GLN A 34 -7.54 -1.08 -13.05
C GLN A 34 -7.61 0.26 -12.33
N THR A 35 -8.79 0.55 -11.79
CA THR A 35 -8.93 1.53 -10.73
C THR A 35 -9.64 0.83 -9.60
N LEU A 36 -8.98 0.75 -8.46
CA LEU A 36 -9.44 -0.04 -7.32
C LEU A 36 -9.70 0.88 -6.14
N ARG A 37 -10.77 0.60 -5.42
CA ARG A 37 -10.91 1.03 -4.04
C ARG A 37 -10.47 -0.11 -3.14
N ILE A 38 -9.51 0.17 -2.27
CA ILE A 38 -8.89 -0.77 -1.35
C ILE A 38 -9.28 -0.34 0.06
N THR A 39 -9.80 -1.26 0.87
CA THR A 39 -10.11 -1.00 2.26
C THR A 39 -9.27 -1.90 3.15
N HIS A 40 -8.75 -1.32 4.22
CA HIS A 40 -7.91 -1.98 5.19
C HIS A 40 -8.63 -2.05 6.53
N HIS A 41 -8.52 -3.19 7.19
CA HIS A 41 -8.94 -3.40 8.56
C HIS A 41 -7.84 -4.19 9.26
N VAL A 42 -7.16 -3.54 10.19
CA VAL A 42 -6.12 -4.13 11.02
C VAL A 42 -6.58 -4.07 12.46
N MET A 43 -6.51 -5.19 13.16
CA MET A 43 -6.81 -5.30 14.59
C MET A 43 -5.70 -6.10 15.28
N SER A 44 -5.31 -5.68 16.47
CA SER A 44 -4.40 -6.41 17.34
C SER A 44 -4.79 -6.26 18.81
N ILE A 45 -4.53 -7.30 19.60
CA ILE A 45 -4.64 -7.29 21.06
C ILE A 45 -3.23 -7.38 21.62
N GLY A 46 -2.80 -6.34 22.34
CA GLY A 46 -1.48 -6.30 22.96
C GLY A 46 -1.37 -7.20 24.18
N LYS A 47 -0.14 -7.41 24.67
CA LYS A 47 0.13 -8.12 25.93
C LYS A 47 -0.49 -7.42 27.15
N ASP A 48 -0.80 -6.14 27.01
CA ASP A 48 -1.55 -5.30 27.96
C ASP A 48 -3.06 -5.60 27.96
N GLY A 49 -3.53 -6.51 27.11
CA GLY A 49 -4.96 -6.79 26.91
C GLY A 49 -5.70 -5.71 26.12
N VAL A 50 -5.00 -4.70 25.60
CA VAL A 50 -5.61 -3.58 24.90
C VAL A 50 -5.76 -3.92 23.41
N GLN A 51 -6.99 -3.86 22.93
CA GLN A 51 -7.29 -3.96 21.50
C GLN A 51 -7.05 -2.62 20.82
N ARG A 52 -6.35 -2.65 19.68
CA ARG A 52 -6.14 -1.52 18.78
C ARG A 52 -6.65 -1.89 17.41
N GLU A 53 -7.37 -0.98 16.78
CA GLU A 53 -7.98 -1.20 15.48
C GLU A 53 -7.79 0.02 14.57
N SER A 54 -7.42 -0.24 13.32
CA SER A 54 -7.26 0.77 12.28
C SER A 54 -8.10 0.39 11.07
N ARG A 55 -8.87 1.35 10.56
CA ARG A 55 -9.64 1.23 9.32
C ARG A 55 -9.40 2.43 8.44
N TYR A 56 -9.10 2.18 7.18
CA TYR A 56 -8.93 3.23 6.17
C TYR A 56 -9.18 2.67 4.78
N ALA A 57 -9.26 3.56 3.80
CA ALA A 57 -9.36 3.19 2.40
C ALA A 57 -8.31 3.93 1.58
N ASP A 58 -7.83 3.26 0.55
CA ASP A 58 -6.96 3.82 -0.48
C ASP A 58 -7.65 3.70 -1.84
N ARG A 59 -7.38 4.65 -2.72
CA ARG A 59 -7.68 4.55 -4.14
C ARG A 59 -6.40 4.25 -4.89
N MET A 60 -6.44 3.19 -5.70
CA MET A 60 -5.36 2.80 -6.58
C MET A 60 -5.74 3.00 -8.04
N VAL A 61 -4.85 3.57 -8.85
CA VAL A 61 -4.95 3.60 -10.31
C VAL A 61 -3.74 2.88 -10.88
N ARG A 62 -3.96 1.80 -11.61
CA ARG A 62 -2.90 1.00 -12.23
C ARG A 62 -3.04 1.00 -13.74
N ARG A 63 -1.94 1.29 -14.42
CA ARG A 63 -1.75 1.16 -15.87
C ARG A 63 -0.44 0.43 -16.12
N ALA A 64 -0.20 -0.07 -17.33
CA ALA A 64 1.07 -0.71 -17.66
C ALA A 64 2.27 0.15 -17.20
N GLY A 65 3.14 -0.44 -16.36
CA GLY A 65 4.33 0.24 -15.83
C GLY A 65 4.09 1.40 -14.86
N THR A 66 2.85 1.66 -14.41
CA THR A 66 2.54 2.75 -13.48
C THR A 66 1.47 2.39 -12.46
N VAL A 67 1.73 2.74 -11.20
CA VAL A 67 0.77 2.63 -10.10
C VAL A 67 0.68 3.96 -9.36
N TRP A 68 -0.55 4.41 -9.12
CA TRP A 68 -0.86 5.49 -8.20
C TRP A 68 -1.62 4.91 -7.02
N ILE A 69 -1.26 5.28 -5.78
CA ILE A 69 -2.00 4.92 -4.56
C ILE A 69 -2.16 6.18 -3.72
N GLU A 70 -3.37 6.42 -3.22
CA GLU A 70 -3.71 7.62 -2.43
C GLU A 70 -4.72 7.27 -1.35
N ARG A 71 -4.53 7.82 -0.14
CA ARG A 71 -5.47 7.69 0.97
C ARG A 71 -6.79 8.38 0.65
N GLU A 72 -7.90 7.65 0.76
CA GLU A 72 -9.23 8.25 0.74
C GLU A 72 -9.48 8.96 2.08
N LEU A 73 -9.17 10.25 2.14
CA LEU A 73 -9.44 11.07 3.31
C LEU A 73 -10.92 11.51 3.37
N PRO A 74 -11.52 11.58 4.58
CA PRO A 74 -12.77 12.28 4.80
C PRO A 74 -12.70 13.72 4.27
N PRO A 75 -13.79 14.29 3.71
CA PRO A 75 -13.76 15.65 3.16
C PRO A 75 -13.25 16.71 4.14
N ALA A 76 -13.59 16.62 5.42
CA ALA A 76 -13.13 17.54 6.46
C ALA A 76 -11.60 17.51 6.63
N LEU A 77 -10.99 16.31 6.61
CA LEU A 77 -9.55 16.15 6.76
C LEU A 77 -8.77 16.45 5.47
N ARG A 78 -9.44 16.42 4.31
CA ARG A 78 -8.80 16.82 3.05
C ARG A 78 -8.36 18.29 3.11
N ALA A 79 -9.21 19.16 3.65
CA ALA A 79 -8.90 20.58 3.84
C ALA A 79 -7.76 20.78 4.87
N ASP A 80 -7.75 20.07 5.99
CA ASP A 80 -6.69 20.24 6.99
C ASP A 80 -5.33 19.71 6.52
N HIS A 81 -5.30 18.54 5.84
CA HIS A 81 -4.09 18.05 5.16
C HIS A 81 -3.61 19.02 4.06
N ASP A 82 -4.53 19.73 3.42
CA ASP A 82 -4.22 20.77 2.43
C ASP A 82 -3.57 22.02 3.09
N HIS A 83 -3.81 22.28 4.38
CA HIS A 83 -3.28 23.44 5.11
C HIS A 83 -1.90 23.18 5.75
N GLU A 84 -1.66 22.03 6.39
CA GLU A 84 -0.36 21.74 7.05
C GLU A 84 0.81 21.67 6.06
N ALA A 85 0.54 21.19 4.84
CA ALA A 85 1.55 21.14 3.79
C ALA A 85 1.90 22.58 3.30
N SER A 86 0.91 23.49 3.21
CA SER A 86 1.10 24.87 2.71
C SER A 86 2.07 25.71 3.55
N GLU A 87 2.21 25.45 4.85
CA GLU A 87 3.12 26.22 5.73
C GLU A 87 4.61 25.82 5.61
N GLY A 88 4.97 24.90 4.71
CA GLY A 88 6.36 24.44 4.56
C GLY A 88 6.87 23.61 5.75
N LYS A 89 5.99 23.22 6.68
CA LYS A 89 6.31 22.45 7.89
C LYS A 89 6.06 20.95 7.71
N VAL A 90 6.46 20.37 6.58
CA VAL A 90 6.52 18.92 6.49
C VAL A 90 7.85 18.47 7.12
N HIS A 91 7.93 18.54 8.45
CA HIS A 91 9.06 17.99 9.20
C HIS A 91 8.85 16.48 9.38
N ILE A 92 9.42 15.70 8.48
CA ILE A 92 9.28 14.23 8.45
C ILE A 92 9.91 13.55 9.68
N GLY A 93 10.76 14.25 10.44
CA GLY A 93 11.49 13.71 11.59
C GLY A 93 10.63 13.35 12.81
N HIS A 94 9.40 13.85 12.96
CA HIS A 94 8.61 13.67 14.18
C HIS A 94 7.16 13.18 13.98
N ALA A 95 6.66 13.13 12.75
CA ALA A 95 5.29 12.73 12.45
C ALA A 95 5.23 11.62 11.38
N HIS A 96 5.64 10.40 11.75
CA HIS A 96 5.56 9.24 10.83
C HIS A 96 4.12 8.88 10.39
N ALA A 97 3.10 9.37 11.10
CA ALA A 97 1.71 9.10 10.78
C ALA A 97 1.21 9.83 9.53
N ASP A 98 1.70 11.06 9.28
CA ASP A 98 1.08 11.96 8.28
C ASP A 98 1.61 11.73 6.85
N ASN A 99 2.83 11.19 6.72
CA ASN A 99 3.41 10.85 5.41
C ASN A 99 2.68 9.72 4.67
N THR A 100 2.00 8.82 5.41
CA THR A 100 1.27 7.70 4.79
C THR A 100 0.01 8.12 4.05
N ALA A 101 -0.42 9.37 4.17
CA ALA A 101 -1.54 9.93 3.42
C ALA A 101 -1.12 10.57 2.08
N ALA A 102 0.15 10.94 1.92
CA ALA A 102 0.64 11.52 0.67
C ALA A 102 0.52 10.50 -0.47
N PRO A 103 0.01 10.89 -1.65
CA PRO A 103 -0.09 9.96 -2.77
C PRO A 103 1.28 9.43 -3.20
N LEU A 104 1.34 8.14 -3.47
CA LEU A 104 2.50 7.49 -4.09
C LEU A 104 2.26 7.30 -5.58
N TRP A 105 3.28 7.67 -6.37
CA TRP A 105 3.35 7.40 -7.80
C TRP A 105 4.57 6.53 -8.09
N LEU A 106 4.30 5.27 -8.40
CA LEU A 106 5.30 4.27 -8.75
C LEU A 106 5.36 4.13 -10.27
N ARG A 107 6.56 4.09 -10.81
CA ARG A 107 6.82 3.81 -12.23
C ARG A 107 7.81 2.66 -12.34
N ARG A 108 7.58 1.75 -13.28
CA ARG A 108 8.52 0.69 -13.62
C ARG A 108 8.93 0.81 -15.07
N ASP A 109 10.22 0.94 -15.32
CA ASP A 109 10.76 1.04 -16.67
C ASP A 109 10.87 -0.35 -17.34
N ALA A 110 11.32 -0.37 -18.60
CA ALA A 110 11.52 -1.60 -19.36
C ALA A 110 12.65 -2.50 -18.83
N ALA A 111 13.63 -1.92 -18.12
CA ALA A 111 14.69 -2.68 -17.44
C ALA A 111 14.19 -3.31 -16.12
N GLY A 112 12.99 -2.92 -15.67
CA GLY A 112 12.38 -3.40 -14.45
C GLY A 112 12.70 -2.56 -13.21
N THR A 113 13.42 -1.45 -13.37
CA THR A 113 13.74 -0.49 -12.31
C THR A 113 12.47 0.20 -11.87
N VAL A 114 12.26 0.29 -10.55
CA VAL A 114 11.11 0.97 -9.96
C VAL A 114 11.54 2.31 -9.43
N GLN A 115 10.91 3.38 -9.93
CA GLN A 115 10.97 4.71 -9.35
C GLN A 115 9.78 4.91 -8.42
N VAL A 116 10.06 5.40 -7.21
CA VAL A 116 9.04 5.65 -6.18
C VAL A 116 8.98 7.14 -5.95
N ASN A 117 7.80 7.74 -6.15
CA ASN A 117 7.62 9.17 -5.97
C ASN A 117 6.53 9.42 -4.95
N MET A 118 6.80 10.30 -3.98
CA MET A 118 5.79 10.88 -3.10
C MET A 118 5.31 12.20 -3.70
N VAL A 119 4.00 12.41 -3.75
CA VAL A 119 3.41 13.60 -4.37
C VAL A 119 2.94 14.58 -3.31
N LEU A 120 3.52 15.77 -3.34
CA LEU A 120 3.22 16.86 -2.44
C LEU A 120 2.35 17.89 -3.19
N ARG A 121 1.02 17.71 -3.12
CA ARG A 121 0.05 18.47 -3.92
C ARG A 121 0.11 19.97 -3.68
N GLN A 122 0.24 20.38 -2.42
CA GLN A 122 0.23 21.79 -2.01
C GLN A 122 1.54 22.51 -2.36
N GLN A 123 2.68 21.85 -2.17
CA GLN A 123 3.98 22.39 -2.57
C GLN A 123 4.18 22.33 -4.09
N ARG A 124 3.27 21.67 -4.82
CA ARG A 124 3.42 21.33 -6.25
C ARG A 124 4.77 20.66 -6.52
N LYS A 125 5.13 19.70 -5.66
CA LYS A 125 6.36 18.92 -5.75
C LYS A 125 6.07 17.44 -5.95
N VAL A 126 6.94 16.76 -6.69
CA VAL A 126 7.04 15.31 -6.76
C VAL A 126 8.43 14.95 -6.26
N ILE A 127 8.45 14.23 -5.15
CA ILE A 127 9.66 13.91 -4.41
C ILE A 127 10.05 12.47 -4.71
N GLU A 128 11.23 12.27 -5.29
CA GLU A 128 11.77 10.92 -5.49
C GLU A 128 12.22 10.34 -4.14
N VAL A 129 11.78 9.12 -3.86
CA VAL A 129 12.09 8.41 -2.62
C VAL A 129 13.15 7.38 -2.94
N ASP A 130 14.27 7.42 -2.23
CA ASP A 130 15.30 6.40 -2.36
C ASP A 130 14.90 5.07 -1.69
N ALA A 131 15.62 4.00 -2.04
CA ALA A 131 15.33 2.66 -1.55
C ALA A 131 15.46 2.51 -0.02
N ALA A 132 16.32 3.29 0.64
CA ALA A 132 16.47 3.24 2.10
C ALA A 132 15.22 3.81 2.80
N ASN A 133 14.47 4.67 2.11
CA ASN A 133 13.29 5.35 2.62
C ASN A 133 11.95 4.77 2.16
N TYR A 134 11.93 3.70 1.35
CA TYR A 134 10.68 3.06 0.88
C TYR A 134 9.70 2.71 2.00
N GLY A 135 10.21 2.17 3.11
CA GLY A 135 9.37 1.81 4.26
C GLY A 135 8.71 3.02 4.92
N ASN A 136 9.36 4.19 4.89
CA ASN A 136 8.85 5.42 5.52
C ASN A 136 7.63 5.99 4.78
N VAL A 137 7.49 5.66 3.49
CA VAL A 137 6.37 6.11 2.66
C VAL A 137 5.35 4.99 2.40
N GLY A 138 5.52 3.81 2.99
CA GLY A 138 4.57 2.70 2.86
C GLY A 138 4.78 1.82 1.61
N TYR A 139 5.90 1.95 0.90
CA TYR A 139 6.26 1.02 -0.17
C TYR A 139 7.13 -0.13 0.37
N SER A 140 6.74 -1.37 0.08
CA SER A 140 7.42 -2.57 0.60
C SER A 140 8.68 -2.98 -0.18
N GLY A 141 9.08 -2.23 -1.21
CA GLY A 141 10.15 -2.62 -2.13
C GLY A 141 9.73 -3.63 -3.20
N SER A 142 8.47 -4.09 -3.20
CA SER A 142 7.96 -5.07 -4.18
C SER A 142 6.99 -4.42 -5.17
N TRP A 143 7.44 -4.32 -6.43
CA TRP A 143 6.56 -3.91 -7.54
C TRP A 143 5.37 -4.84 -7.66
N ALA A 144 5.59 -6.14 -7.51
CA ALA A 144 4.52 -7.11 -7.72
C ALA A 144 3.40 -6.94 -6.68
N ASN A 145 3.76 -6.67 -5.42
CA ASN A 145 2.79 -6.37 -4.38
C ASN A 145 2.08 -5.04 -4.62
N ALA A 146 2.77 -4.00 -5.11
CA ALA A 146 2.11 -2.74 -5.43
C ALA A 146 1.20 -2.83 -6.67
N TYR A 147 1.58 -3.62 -7.67
CA TYR A 147 0.87 -3.72 -8.94
C TYR A 147 -0.29 -4.71 -8.88
N TRP A 148 -0.13 -5.89 -8.29
CA TRP A 148 -1.18 -6.93 -8.22
C TRP A 148 -1.83 -7.05 -6.83
N LEU A 149 -1.43 -6.21 -5.87
CA LEU A 149 -1.76 -6.30 -4.43
C LEU A 149 -1.13 -7.50 -3.70
N ILE A 150 -0.73 -8.52 -4.45
CA ILE A 150 0.11 -9.64 -4.03
C ILE A 150 0.91 -10.13 -5.24
N ASP A 151 2.15 -10.58 -5.03
CA ASP A 151 2.94 -11.22 -6.09
C ASP A 151 2.21 -12.45 -6.67
N PRO A 152 1.80 -12.44 -7.95
CA PRO A 152 1.14 -13.59 -8.57
C PRO A 152 1.99 -14.86 -8.58
N ALA A 153 3.32 -14.72 -8.60
CA ALA A 153 4.25 -15.86 -8.54
C ALA A 153 4.20 -16.60 -7.19
N SER A 154 3.61 -15.98 -6.16
CA SER A 154 3.37 -16.64 -4.88
C SER A 154 2.15 -17.58 -4.88
N LEU A 155 1.16 -17.34 -5.74
CA LEU A 155 -0.12 -18.07 -5.73
C LEU A 155 0.03 -19.59 -5.99
N PRO A 156 0.87 -20.06 -6.92
CA PRO A 156 1.06 -21.50 -7.13
C PRO A 156 1.66 -22.24 -5.94
N ARG A 157 2.29 -21.52 -5.00
CA ARG A 157 2.85 -22.09 -3.76
C ARG A 157 1.82 -22.17 -2.63
N MET A 158 0.63 -21.61 -2.83
CA MET A 158 -0.46 -21.67 -1.88
C MET A 158 -1.39 -22.83 -2.23
N LYS A 159 -2.09 -23.35 -1.22
CA LYS A 159 -3.14 -24.35 -1.44
C LYS A 159 -4.36 -23.69 -2.07
N ALA A 160 -4.71 -24.07 -3.30
CA ALA A 160 -5.98 -23.68 -3.90
C ALA A 160 -7.15 -24.30 -3.12
N LEU A 161 -8.12 -23.47 -2.71
CA LEU A 161 -9.32 -23.91 -2.00
C LEU A 161 -10.48 -24.08 -2.99
N GLY A 162 -10.63 -25.30 -3.50
CA GLY A 162 -11.63 -25.62 -4.51
C GLY A 162 -11.35 -24.96 -5.87
N THR A 163 -12.32 -25.02 -6.77
CA THR A 163 -12.25 -24.39 -8.09
C THR A 163 -12.70 -22.94 -8.04
N ALA A 164 -12.24 -22.14 -9.00
CA ALA A 164 -12.64 -20.75 -9.14
C ALA A 164 -14.16 -20.62 -9.31
N ARG A 165 -14.78 -19.67 -8.59
CA ARG A 165 -16.21 -19.37 -8.66
C ARG A 165 -16.43 -17.87 -8.87
N GLY A 166 -17.29 -17.50 -9.80
CA GLY A 166 -17.56 -16.09 -10.11
C GLY A 166 -16.31 -15.30 -10.53
N GLY A 167 -15.36 -15.96 -11.21
CA GLY A 167 -14.08 -15.36 -11.63
C GLY A 167 -13.04 -15.19 -10.51
N VAL A 168 -13.30 -15.74 -9.32
CA VAL A 168 -12.40 -15.64 -8.16
C VAL A 168 -11.85 -17.03 -7.78
N GLN A 169 -10.52 -17.15 -7.68
CA GLN A 169 -9.85 -18.32 -7.13
C GLN A 169 -9.39 -18.03 -5.70
N ARG A 170 -9.72 -18.92 -4.76
CA ARG A 170 -9.29 -18.80 -3.36
C ARG A 170 -8.04 -19.63 -3.11
N TYR A 171 -7.11 -19.07 -2.34
CA TYR A 171 -5.87 -19.70 -1.91
C TYR A 171 -5.68 -19.58 -0.39
N GLU A 172 -4.96 -20.53 0.19
CA GLU A 172 -4.57 -20.52 1.60
C GLU A 172 -3.12 -20.95 1.77
N LEU A 173 -2.41 -20.27 2.67
CA LEU A 173 -1.04 -20.58 3.05
C LEU A 173 -0.90 -20.50 4.59
N PRO A 174 -0.72 -21.64 5.28
CA PRO A 174 -0.30 -21.64 6.67
C PRO A 174 1.11 -21.05 6.82
N GLN A 175 1.31 -20.22 7.84
CA GLN A 175 2.57 -19.55 8.18
C GLN A 175 2.79 -19.61 9.69
N GLY A 176 3.18 -20.79 10.19
CA GLY A 176 3.27 -21.04 11.63
C GLY A 176 1.90 -20.92 12.29
N GLU A 177 1.79 -20.06 13.31
CA GLU A 177 0.53 -19.75 14.00
C GLU A 177 -0.41 -18.84 13.21
N ARG A 178 0.00 -18.39 12.00
CA ARG A 178 -0.79 -17.50 11.16
C ARG A 178 -1.31 -18.23 9.94
N THR A 179 -2.47 -17.81 9.44
CA THR A 179 -3.02 -18.26 8.16
C THR A 179 -3.19 -17.07 7.24
N LEU A 180 -2.64 -17.16 6.03
CA LEU A 180 -2.89 -16.23 4.94
C LEU A 180 -3.94 -16.81 3.99
N ARG A 181 -4.98 -16.05 3.69
CA ARG A 181 -5.99 -16.36 2.68
C ARG A 181 -6.02 -15.27 1.62
N VAL A 182 -6.12 -15.68 0.37
CA VAL A 182 -6.15 -14.78 -0.79
C VAL A 182 -7.32 -15.15 -1.69
N ASP A 183 -8.18 -14.18 -1.97
CA ASP A 183 -9.19 -14.26 -3.02
C ASP A 183 -8.65 -13.50 -4.25
N TRP A 184 -8.27 -14.25 -5.28
CA TRP A 184 -7.65 -13.74 -6.50
C TRP A 184 -8.68 -13.52 -7.60
N ASP A 185 -8.77 -12.31 -8.15
CA ASP A 185 -9.53 -12.03 -9.37
C ASP A 185 -8.75 -12.56 -10.59
N VAL A 186 -9.29 -13.57 -11.27
CA VAL A 186 -8.64 -14.20 -12.41
C VAL A 186 -8.57 -13.24 -13.61
N ALA A 187 -9.64 -12.50 -13.89
CA ALA A 187 -9.73 -11.63 -15.05
C ALA A 187 -9.03 -10.28 -14.81
N GLY A 188 -9.30 -9.65 -13.66
CA GLY A 188 -8.72 -8.38 -13.27
C GLY A 188 -7.25 -8.48 -12.88
N ARG A 189 -6.78 -9.70 -12.54
CA ARG A 189 -5.43 -9.99 -12.04
C ARG A 189 -5.06 -9.05 -10.89
N TYR A 190 -5.73 -9.22 -9.77
CA TYR A 190 -5.40 -8.58 -8.49
C TYR A 190 -6.03 -9.37 -7.34
N ALA A 191 -5.51 -9.22 -6.12
CA ALA A 191 -6.17 -9.79 -4.94
C ALA A 191 -7.41 -8.96 -4.56
N ARG A 192 -8.62 -9.55 -4.67
CA ARG A 192 -9.86 -8.95 -4.16
C ARG A 192 -9.91 -8.96 -2.64
N LYS A 193 -9.30 -9.95 -2.01
CA LYS A 193 -9.19 -10.03 -0.55
C LYS A 193 -7.86 -10.68 -0.18
N ILE A 194 -7.16 -10.08 0.77
CA ILE A 194 -6.08 -10.71 1.51
C ILE A 194 -6.48 -10.68 2.97
N GLU A 195 -6.45 -11.82 3.62
CA GLU A 195 -6.77 -11.96 5.03
C GLU A 195 -5.65 -12.73 5.72
N GLN A 196 -5.09 -12.13 6.76
CA GLN A 196 -4.14 -12.77 7.64
C GLN A 196 -4.72 -12.78 9.06
N ARG A 197 -4.77 -13.96 9.67
CA ARG A 197 -5.20 -14.15 11.07
C ARG A 197 -4.17 -14.97 11.80
N ASP A 198 -3.99 -14.71 13.09
CA ASP A 198 -3.35 -15.68 13.98
C ASP A 198 -4.36 -16.71 14.50
N ALA A 199 -3.84 -17.82 15.02
CA ALA A 199 -4.64 -18.91 15.57
C ALA A 199 -5.32 -18.54 16.90
N HIS A 200 -4.86 -17.49 17.58
CA HIS A 200 -5.34 -17.08 18.89
C HIS A 200 -6.43 -16.00 18.83
N GLY A 201 -6.74 -15.47 17.65
CA GLY A 201 -7.69 -14.38 17.46
C GLY A 201 -7.17 -13.02 17.96
N THR A 202 -5.88 -12.91 18.24
CA THR A 202 -5.26 -11.69 18.78
C THR A 202 -4.78 -10.73 17.71
N SER A 203 -4.79 -11.14 16.44
CA SER A 203 -4.46 -10.28 15.30
C SER A 203 -5.26 -10.65 14.07
N LEU A 204 -5.67 -9.60 13.36
CA LEU A 204 -6.39 -9.66 12.11
C LEU A 204 -5.84 -8.57 11.19
N ASN A 205 -5.51 -8.93 9.95
CA ASN A 205 -5.26 -7.97 8.88
C ASN A 205 -6.08 -8.39 7.68
N VAL A 206 -7.02 -7.54 7.28
CA VAL A 206 -7.85 -7.72 6.09
C VAL A 206 -7.64 -6.54 5.17
N MET A 207 -7.28 -6.84 3.93
CA MET A 207 -7.35 -5.92 2.81
C MET A 207 -8.40 -6.44 1.84
N THR A 208 -9.33 -5.60 1.41
CA THR A 208 -10.26 -5.91 0.32
C THR A 208 -10.16 -4.88 -0.78
N ALA A 209 -10.15 -5.32 -2.03
CA ALA A 209 -10.08 -4.47 -3.21
C ALA A 209 -11.26 -4.74 -4.14
N SER A 210 -11.84 -3.67 -4.67
CA SER A 210 -12.93 -3.71 -5.64
C SER A 210 -12.67 -2.75 -6.78
N ALA A 211 -12.99 -3.16 -8.00
CA ALA A 211 -12.92 -2.28 -9.16
C ALA A 211 -13.95 -1.14 -9.03
N VAL A 212 -13.52 0.07 -9.34
CA VAL A 212 -14.35 1.28 -9.40
C VAL A 212 -14.10 2.00 -10.72
N ALA A 213 -14.96 2.98 -11.05
CA ALA A 213 -14.82 3.74 -12.28
C ALA A 213 -13.43 4.44 -12.35
N ALA A 214 -12.82 4.36 -13.54
CA ALA A 214 -11.58 5.06 -13.83
C ALA A 214 -11.79 6.59 -13.71
N PRO A 215 -10.80 7.34 -13.22
CA PRO A 215 -10.89 8.80 -13.22
C PRO A 215 -10.87 9.34 -14.67
N LYS A 216 -11.55 10.46 -14.91
CA LYS A 216 -11.57 11.12 -16.24
C LYS A 216 -10.17 11.59 -16.66
N VAL A 217 -9.38 12.04 -15.70
CA VAL A 217 -7.98 12.46 -15.87
C VAL A 217 -7.14 11.61 -14.94
N LEU A 218 -6.08 10.99 -15.46
CA LEU A 218 -5.21 10.15 -14.65
C LEU A 218 -4.45 11.02 -13.63
N PRO A 219 -4.23 10.53 -12.40
CA PRO A 219 -3.70 11.37 -11.33
C PRO A 219 -2.27 11.86 -11.61
N TRP A 220 -1.41 11.06 -12.26
CA TRP A 220 -0.07 11.51 -12.64
C TRP A 220 -0.04 12.59 -13.71
N GLN A 221 -1.07 12.68 -14.58
CA GLN A 221 -1.18 13.77 -15.55
C GLN A 221 -1.42 15.12 -14.85
N GLN A 222 -2.07 15.11 -13.68
CA GLN A 222 -2.34 16.33 -12.91
C GLN A 222 -1.08 16.93 -12.28
N VAL A 223 -0.03 16.12 -12.09
CA VAL A 223 1.20 16.50 -11.39
C VAL A 223 2.42 16.50 -12.30
N GLU A 224 2.21 16.42 -13.61
CA GLU A 224 3.29 16.40 -14.60
C GLU A 224 4.09 17.72 -14.59
N SER A 225 3.41 18.83 -14.30
CA SER A 225 3.99 20.18 -14.18
C SER A 225 4.60 20.50 -12.80
N TYR A 226 4.63 19.53 -11.88
CA TYR A 226 5.16 19.76 -10.54
C TYR A 226 6.69 19.76 -10.56
N ALA A 227 7.27 20.58 -9.69
CA ALA A 227 8.71 20.61 -9.48
C ALA A 227 9.18 19.25 -8.94
N ARG A 228 10.40 18.85 -9.30
CA ARG A 228 11.04 17.63 -8.80
C ARG A 228 11.98 17.96 -7.65
N GLY A 229 12.11 17.05 -6.70
CA GLY A 229 13.06 17.13 -5.59
C GLY A 229 13.32 15.74 -5.04
N ASP A 230 14.19 15.67 -4.04
CA ASP A 230 14.64 14.42 -3.45
C ASP A 230 14.12 14.28 -2.02
N TYR A 231 13.93 13.05 -1.55
CA TYR A 231 13.39 12.81 -0.21
C TYR A 231 14.29 13.36 0.91
N SER A 232 15.60 13.49 0.66
CA SER A 232 16.54 14.17 1.57
C SER A 232 16.16 15.62 1.85
N ASP A 233 15.56 16.33 0.88
CA ASP A 233 15.15 17.73 1.03
C ASP A 233 14.05 17.93 2.09
N LEU A 234 13.46 16.83 2.58
CA LEU A 234 12.42 16.82 3.61
C LEU A 234 12.94 16.38 4.99
N LEU A 235 14.23 16.01 5.07
CA LEU A 235 14.87 15.54 6.29
C LEU A 235 15.73 16.61 6.98
N ASP A 236 16.02 17.70 6.27
CA ASP A 236 16.76 18.88 6.75
C ASP A 236 15.84 19.90 7.45
#